data_AF-V7PQW9-F1
#
_entry.id   AF-V7PQW9-F1
#
_cell.length_a   1.000
_cell.length_b   1.000
_cell.length_c   1.000
_cell.angle_alpha   90.00
_cell.angle_beta   90.00
_cell.angle_gamma   90.00
#
_symmetry.space_group_name_H-M   'P 1'
#
loop_
_entity.id
_entity.type
_entity.pdbx_description
1 polymer ?
#
loop_
_entity_poly.entity_id
_entity_poly.type
_entity_poly.pdbx_seq_one_letter_code
_entity_poly.pdbx_strand_id
1 'polypeptide(L)'
;MDKKVYQFKDDKPFEKYCNNNCNSYLGKINVVCLHFVDDFFGRSSSFKNHNNINIVDYIMIWLSYMLNLIENNSISNLQYFYDTYIKNDRYNNNNINYVSDCNCYKDLIDKIIIF
;
A
#
# COMPACT_ATOMS: atom_id res chain seq x y z
N MET A 1 -26.59 13.74 -0.79
CA MET A 1 -25.98 13.03 -1.94
C MET A 1 -25.16 11.91 -1.33
N ASP A 2 -25.71 10.68 -1.34
CA ASP A 2 -25.07 9.53 -0.69
C ASP A 2 -23.73 9.24 -1.37
N LYS A 3 -22.63 9.43 -0.63
CA LYS A 3 -21.28 9.10 -1.10
C LYS A 3 -21.23 7.59 -1.34
N LYS A 4 -21.00 7.20 -2.60
CA LYS A 4 -20.60 5.82 -2.94
C LYS A 4 -19.18 5.59 -2.42
N VAL A 5 -19.07 5.23 -1.14
CA VAL A 5 -17.83 4.68 -0.58
C VAL A 5 -17.51 3.41 -1.36
N TYR A 6 -16.29 3.30 -1.90
CA TYR A 6 -15.87 2.10 -2.63
C TYR A 6 -16.00 0.88 -1.72
N GLN A 7 -16.68 -0.16 -2.23
CA GLN A 7 -16.89 -1.40 -1.50
C GLN A 7 -15.85 -2.43 -1.94
N PHE A 8 -15.00 -2.85 -1.00
CA PHE A 8 -14.11 -4.00 -1.19
C PHE A 8 -14.96 -5.27 -1.13
N LYS A 9 -14.84 -6.13 -2.15
CA LYS A 9 -15.64 -7.37 -2.27
C LYS A 9 -14.85 -8.64 -1.88
N ASP A 10 -13.54 -8.51 -1.68
CA ASP A 10 -12.67 -9.62 -1.28
C ASP A 10 -12.17 -9.36 0.13
N ASP A 11 -12.47 -10.30 1.01
CA ASP A 11 -12.13 -10.24 2.43
C ASP A 11 -10.77 -10.87 2.73
N LYS A 12 -10.17 -11.63 1.79
CA LYS A 12 -8.89 -12.33 2.01
C LYS A 12 -7.74 -11.40 2.45
N PRO A 13 -7.55 -10.20 1.87
CA PRO A 13 -6.51 -9.28 2.37
C PRO A 13 -6.77 -8.88 3.83
N PHE A 14 -8.04 -8.77 4.22
CA PHE A 14 -8.43 -8.35 5.55
C PHE A 14 -8.21 -9.47 6.57
N GLU A 15 -8.49 -10.72 6.24
CA GLU A 15 -8.19 -11.84 7.13
C GLU A 15 -6.69 -11.96 7.48
N LYS A 16 -5.81 -11.73 6.48
CA LYS A 16 -4.37 -11.90 6.65
C LYS A 16 -3.68 -10.67 7.26
N TYR A 17 -4.05 -9.46 6.84
CA TYR A 17 -3.31 -8.26 7.21
C TYR A 17 -4.08 -7.32 8.13
N CYS A 18 -5.35 -7.59 8.46
CA CYS A 18 -6.07 -6.75 9.39
C CYS A 18 -5.81 -7.12 10.86
N ASN A 19 -5.37 -6.13 11.66
CA ASN A 19 -5.40 -6.25 13.12
C ASN A 19 -6.50 -5.33 13.70
N ASN A 20 -6.15 -4.11 14.12
CA ASN A 20 -7.06 -3.31 14.97
C ASN A 20 -7.66 -2.05 14.29
N ASN A 21 -7.23 -1.67 13.08
CA ASN A 21 -7.57 -0.36 12.47
C ASN A 21 -8.04 -0.43 11.01
N CYS A 22 -8.67 -1.52 10.57
CA CYS A 22 -9.12 -1.68 9.16
C CYS A 22 -10.61 -1.38 8.95
N ASN A 23 -11.31 -0.92 9.98
CA ASN A 23 -12.73 -0.59 9.87
C ASN A 23 -12.94 0.76 9.17
N SER A 24 -11.96 1.67 9.24
CA SER A 24 -11.98 2.94 8.51
C SER A 24 -11.65 2.72 7.03
N TYR A 25 -12.19 3.56 6.16
CA TYR A 25 -11.92 3.47 4.71
C TYR A 25 -10.41 3.57 4.39
N LEU A 26 -9.68 4.47 5.06
CA LEU A 26 -8.22 4.56 4.98
C LEU A 26 -7.52 3.29 5.48
N GLY A 27 -8.00 2.73 6.58
CA GLY A 27 -7.50 1.45 7.10
C GLY A 27 -7.68 0.31 6.10
N LYS A 28 -8.79 0.30 5.36
CA LYS A 28 -9.03 -0.68 4.30
C LYS A 28 -8.10 -0.52 3.11
N ILE A 29 -7.88 0.72 2.67
CA ILE A 29 -6.91 1.03 1.62
C ILE A 29 -5.51 0.57 2.03
N ASN A 30 -5.11 0.80 3.28
CA ASN A 30 -3.83 0.35 3.79
C ASN A 30 -3.67 -1.18 3.75
N VAL A 31 -4.69 -1.93 4.18
CA VAL A 31 -4.67 -3.40 4.13
C VAL A 31 -4.49 -3.91 2.70
N VAL A 32 -5.24 -3.36 1.74
CA VAL A 32 -5.13 -3.77 0.34
C VAL A 32 -3.79 -3.35 -0.28
N CYS A 33 -3.29 -2.17 0.05
CA CYS A 33 -1.97 -1.72 -0.37
C CYS A 33 -0.86 -2.66 0.13
N LEU A 34 -0.89 -3.01 1.43
CA LEU A 34 0.05 -3.95 2.02
C LEU A 34 -0.03 -5.33 1.36
N HIS A 35 -1.25 -5.80 1.06
CA HIS A 35 -1.45 -7.06 0.37
C HIS A 35 -0.79 -7.06 -1.02
N PHE A 36 -1.00 -6.01 -1.83
CA PHE A 36 -0.35 -5.93 -3.13
C PHE A 36 1.18 -5.95 -3.00
N VAL A 37 1.74 -5.18 -2.06
CA VAL A 37 3.19 -5.16 -1.87
C VAL A 37 3.72 -6.54 -1.41
N ASP A 38 3.07 -7.21 -0.47
CA ASP A 38 3.50 -8.55 -0.02
C ASP A 38 3.34 -9.63 -1.11
N ASP A 39 2.28 -9.58 -1.91
CA ASP A 39 2.04 -10.61 -2.93
C ASP A 39 3.10 -10.56 -4.06
N PHE A 40 3.43 -9.34 -4.49
CA PHE A 40 4.43 -9.12 -5.54
C PHE A 40 5.87 -9.14 -5.03
N PHE A 41 6.14 -8.59 -3.84
CA PHE A 41 7.49 -8.34 -3.32
C PHE A 41 7.80 -9.07 -2.03
N GLY A 42 6.90 -9.85 -1.44
CA GLY A 42 7.15 -10.60 -0.20
C GLY A 42 7.93 -11.89 -0.40
N ARG A 43 8.07 -12.37 -1.65
CA ARG A 43 8.91 -13.52 -1.99
C ARG A 43 9.80 -13.23 -3.20
N SER A 44 11.05 -13.70 -3.13
CA SER A 44 12.02 -13.58 -4.22
C SER A 44 11.58 -14.29 -5.51
N SER A 45 10.78 -15.35 -5.39
CA SER A 45 10.16 -16.04 -6.52
C SER A 45 9.11 -15.19 -7.23
N SER A 46 8.27 -14.46 -6.48
CA SER A 46 7.27 -13.55 -7.06
C SER A 46 7.97 -12.42 -7.80
N PHE A 47 8.99 -11.82 -7.17
CA PHE A 47 9.81 -10.75 -7.76
C PHE A 47 10.51 -11.16 -9.07
N LYS A 48 11.06 -12.38 -9.15
CA LYS A 48 11.74 -12.84 -10.38
C LYS A 48 10.79 -13.05 -11.56
N ASN A 49 9.51 -13.30 -11.30
CA ASN A 49 8.53 -13.64 -12.32
C ASN A 49 7.85 -12.41 -12.95
N HIS A 50 8.18 -11.21 -12.49
CA HIS A 50 7.53 -9.99 -12.93
C HIS A 50 8.53 -8.88 -13.28
N ASN A 51 8.14 -7.98 -14.19
CA ASN A 51 8.94 -6.80 -14.52
C ASN A 51 8.69 -5.72 -13.44
N ASN A 52 9.57 -5.71 -12.44
CA ASN A 52 9.27 -5.19 -11.10
C ASN A 52 9.00 -3.69 -11.00
N ILE A 53 9.61 -2.86 -11.85
CA ILE A 53 9.40 -1.40 -11.86
C ILE A 53 7.94 -1.08 -12.17
N ASN A 54 7.37 -1.73 -13.20
CA ASN A 54 5.99 -1.47 -13.62
C ASN A 54 4.97 -1.76 -12.51
N ILE A 55 5.22 -2.78 -11.68
CA ILE A 55 4.26 -3.19 -10.64
C ILE A 55 4.15 -2.14 -9.54
N VAL A 56 5.27 -1.61 -9.05
CA VAL A 56 5.21 -0.62 -7.96
C VAL A 56 4.50 0.65 -8.45
N ASP A 57 4.74 1.07 -9.70
CA ASP A 57 4.00 2.18 -10.32
C ASP A 57 2.49 1.91 -10.38
N TYR A 58 2.05 0.71 -10.76
CA TYR A 58 0.63 0.34 -10.75
C TYR A 58 0.01 0.37 -9.34
N ILE A 59 0.74 -0.09 -8.33
CA ILE A 59 0.29 -0.01 -6.92
C ILE A 59 0.12 1.46 -6.53
N MET A 60 1.04 2.34 -6.92
CA MET A 60 0.98 3.77 -6.60
C MET A 60 -0.12 4.51 -7.36
N ILE A 61 -0.38 4.17 -8.62
CA ILE A 61 -1.52 4.69 -9.40
C ILE A 61 -2.83 4.29 -8.73
N TRP A 62 -2.98 3.01 -8.36
CA TRP A 62 -4.15 2.51 -7.65
C TRP A 62 -4.33 3.24 -6.30
N LEU A 63 -3.27 3.37 -5.51
CA LEU A 63 -3.30 4.04 -4.22
C LEU A 63 -3.72 5.51 -4.39
N SER A 64 -3.11 6.22 -5.33
CA SER A 64 -3.42 7.63 -5.62
C SER A 64 -4.88 7.80 -6.04
N TYR A 65 -5.38 6.91 -6.90
CA TYR A 65 -6.79 6.88 -7.28
C TYR A 65 -7.71 6.71 -6.06
N MET A 66 -7.43 5.71 -5.21
CA MET A 66 -8.25 5.42 -4.03
C MET A 66 -8.25 6.56 -3.02
N LEU A 67 -7.11 7.22 -2.83
CA LEU A 67 -6.96 8.37 -1.93
C LEU A 67 -7.63 9.63 -2.49
N ASN A 68 -7.68 9.82 -3.80
CA ASN A 68 -8.42 10.92 -4.44
C ASN A 68 -9.94 10.79 -4.29
N LEU A 69 -10.46 9.58 -4.02
CA LEU A 69 -11.87 9.38 -3.70
C LEU A 69 -12.24 9.86 -2.27
N ILE A 70 -11.25 10.17 -1.43
CA ILE A 70 -11.46 10.69 -0.08
C ILE A 70 -11.49 12.21 -0.15
N GLU A 71 -12.65 12.82 0.12
CA GLU A 71 -12.72 14.28 0.30
C GLU A 71 -11.92 14.69 1.54
N ASN A 72 -10.89 15.51 1.36
CA ASN A 72 -10.19 16.18 2.46
C ASN A 72 -9.58 17.51 1.99
N ASN A 73 -9.73 18.56 2.79
CA ASN A 73 -9.56 19.96 2.38
C ASN A 73 -8.21 20.61 2.78
N SER A 74 -7.19 19.87 3.23
CA SER A 74 -5.99 20.55 3.79
C SER A 74 -4.65 19.80 3.80
N ILE A 75 -4.58 18.49 3.54
CA ILE A 75 -3.31 17.73 3.45
C ILE A 75 -3.40 16.81 2.23
N SER A 76 -2.30 16.60 1.49
CA SER A 76 -2.33 15.60 0.42
C SER A 76 -2.67 14.24 1.04
N ASN A 77 -3.77 13.63 0.60
CA ASN A 77 -4.23 12.35 1.17
C ASN A 77 -3.13 11.28 1.12
N LEU A 78 -2.20 11.40 0.16
CA LEU A 78 -1.00 10.57 0.03
C LEU A 78 0.00 10.78 1.16
N GLN A 79 0.36 12.03 1.49
CA GLN A 79 1.30 12.31 2.58
C GLN A 79 0.72 11.88 3.93
N TYR A 80 -0.56 12.17 4.17
CA TYR A 80 -1.23 11.73 5.39
C TYR A 80 -1.26 10.19 5.48
N PHE A 81 -1.57 9.50 4.39
CA PHE A 81 -1.56 8.04 4.33
C PHE A 81 -0.15 7.48 4.61
N TYR A 82 0.87 8.06 3.99
CA TYR A 82 2.26 7.66 4.17
C TYR A 82 2.72 7.79 5.63
N ASP A 83 2.46 8.94 6.25
CA ASP A 83 2.81 9.20 7.64
C ASP A 83 2.06 8.31 8.62
N THR A 84 0.79 7.99 8.32
CA THR A 84 -0.07 7.18 9.20
C THR A 84 0.24 5.70 9.11
N TYR A 85 0.52 5.18 7.91
CA TYR A 85 0.57 3.74 7.66
C TYR A 85 1.93 3.24 7.18
N ILE A 86 2.57 3.93 6.24
CA ILE A 86 3.81 3.45 5.60
C ILE A 86 5.03 3.62 6.50
N LYS A 87 5.10 4.69 7.29
CA LYS A 87 6.17 4.88 8.28
C LYS A 87 6.15 3.86 9.43
N ASN A 88 5.05 3.12 9.60
CA ASN A 88 4.84 2.22 10.72
C ASN A 88 5.55 0.86 10.52
N ASP A 89 5.76 0.13 11.62
CA ASP A 89 6.58 -1.10 11.73
C ASP A 89 6.26 -2.18 10.69
N ARG A 90 5.03 -2.25 10.21
CA ARG A 90 4.57 -3.27 9.24
C ARG A 90 5.15 -3.14 7.84
N TYR A 91 5.58 -1.95 7.43
CA TYR A 91 6.27 -1.78 6.16
C TYR A 91 7.79 -1.82 6.33
N ASN A 92 8.27 -1.75 7.58
CA ASN A 92 9.69 -1.71 7.94
C ASN A 92 10.27 -3.07 8.33
N ASN A 93 9.44 -3.99 8.85
CA ASN A 93 9.90 -5.28 9.38
C ASN A 93 9.98 -6.41 8.35
N ASN A 94 9.60 -6.15 7.10
CA ASN A 94 9.67 -7.13 6.01
C ASN A 94 11.09 -7.14 5.44
N ASN A 95 11.62 -8.32 5.14
CA ASN A 95 12.94 -8.48 4.55
C ASN A 95 12.81 -8.80 3.06
N ILE A 96 13.24 -7.86 2.21
CA ILE A 96 13.20 -7.98 0.76
C ILE A 96 14.56 -7.72 0.09
N ASN A 97 15.66 -8.10 0.75
CA ASN A 97 17.04 -7.81 0.30
C ASN A 97 17.41 -8.37 -1.10
N TYR A 98 16.53 -9.12 -1.74
CA TYR A 98 16.65 -9.55 -3.14
C TYR A 98 16.16 -8.49 -4.15
N VAL A 99 15.56 -7.40 -3.68
CA VAL A 99 15.26 -6.20 -4.46
C VAL A 99 16.43 -5.22 -4.30
N SER A 100 17.01 -4.77 -5.42
CA SER A 100 18.15 -3.84 -5.40
C SER A 100 17.84 -2.60 -4.57
N ASP A 101 18.71 -2.27 -3.62
CA ASP A 101 18.65 -1.06 -2.79
C ASP A 101 17.33 -0.91 -2.01
N CYS A 102 16.69 -2.02 -1.62
CA CYS A 102 15.54 -2.05 -0.73
C CYS A 102 15.73 -3.15 0.31
N ASN A 103 15.56 -2.81 1.59
CA ASN A 103 15.58 -3.78 2.69
C ASN A 103 14.16 -4.16 3.11
N CYS A 104 13.22 -3.23 2.97
CA CYS A 104 11.83 -3.38 3.40
C CYS A 104 10.83 -2.77 2.41
N TYR A 105 9.54 -3.02 2.62
CA TYR A 105 8.48 -2.49 1.76
C TYR A 105 8.42 -0.97 1.74
N LYS A 106 8.75 -0.31 2.85
CA LYS A 106 8.86 1.14 2.87
C LYS A 106 9.88 1.63 1.83
N ASP A 107 11.03 0.99 1.71
CA ASP A 107 12.06 1.39 0.73
C ASP A 107 11.58 1.29 -0.72
N LEU A 108 10.67 0.35 -1.03
CA LEU A 108 10.03 0.28 -2.36
C LEU A 108 9.18 1.51 -2.63
N ILE A 109 8.39 1.91 -1.64
CA ILE A 109 7.44 3.03 -1.75
C ILE A 109 8.20 4.36 -1.78
N ASP A 110 9.25 4.50 -0.97
CA ASP A 110 10.11 5.69 -0.88
C ASP A 110 10.80 6.03 -2.20
N LYS A 111 11.09 5.02 -3.03
CA LYS A 111 11.69 5.24 -4.36
C LYS A 111 10.77 5.94 -5.35
N ILE A 112 9.46 5.92 -5.10
CA ILE A 112 8.45 6.44 -6.03
C ILE A 112 7.82 7.72 -5.50
N ILE A 113 7.66 7.82 -4.18
CA ILE A 113 7.13 9.04 -3.58
C ILE A 113 8.24 10.09 -3.53
N ILE A 114 8.23 10.99 -4.52
CA ILE A 114 8.97 12.24 -4.49
C ILE A 114 8.05 13.29 -3.85
N PHE A 115 8.40 13.77 -2.65
CA PHE A 115 7.72 14.88 -1.98
C PHE A 115 8.28 16.23 -2.42
#